data_AF-A0AB37TA60-F1
#
_entry.id   AF-A0AB37TA60-F1
#
_cell.length_a   1.000
_cell.length_b   1.000
_cell.length_c   1.000
_cell.angle_alpha   90.00
_cell.angle_beta   90.00
_cell.angle_gamma   90.00
#
_symmetry.space_group_name_H-M   'P 1'
#
loop_
_entity.id
_entity.type
_entity.pdbx_description
1 polymer ?
#
loop_
_entity_poly.entity_id
_entity_poly.type
_entity_poly.pdbx_seq_one_letter_code
_entity_poly.pdbx_strand_id
1 'polypeptide(L)'
;MGQPQGKQGFNVDPVRIDEHAKQVEKTLELLQTALSADQTNRIKSEDFGLIGDLVQLDAWCNTAADKAVEALKAAVDAGNYHVDTVRAWAQARRVDDESAKDLVNRAGQVKHG
;
A
#
# COMPACT_ATOMS: atom_id res chain seq x y z
N MET A 1 -15.16 31.19 -18.70
CA MET A 1 -14.97 30.79 -17.29
C MET A 1 -15.51 29.37 -17.15
N GLY A 2 -14.62 28.37 -17.19
CA GLY A 2 -14.99 26.96 -17.17
C GLY A 2 -15.44 26.55 -15.78
N GLN A 3 -16.55 25.83 -15.69
CA GLN A 3 -17.05 25.24 -14.45
C GLN A 3 -15.93 24.44 -13.76
N PRO A 4 -15.81 24.50 -12.42
CA PRO A 4 -14.92 23.59 -11.71
C PRO A 4 -15.38 22.16 -12.04
N GLN A 5 -14.47 21.34 -12.56
CA GLN A 5 -14.65 19.90 -12.73
C GLN A 5 -14.73 19.25 -11.34
N GLY A 6 -15.83 19.51 -10.63
CA GLY A 6 -16.20 18.77 -9.45
C GLY A 6 -16.84 17.46 -9.90
N LYS A 7 -16.34 16.36 -9.34
CA LYS A 7 -16.88 14.99 -9.43
C LYS A 7 -16.36 14.14 -10.59
N GLN A 8 -15.08 13.79 -10.53
CA GLN A 8 -14.65 12.42 -10.84
C GLN A 8 -14.12 11.76 -9.55
N GLY A 9 -14.93 11.79 -8.49
CA GLY A 9 -14.67 10.93 -7.33
C GLY A 9 -15.07 9.50 -7.71
N PHE A 10 -14.21 8.52 -7.43
CA PHE A 10 -14.51 7.11 -7.58
C PHE A 10 -15.93 6.81 -7.04
N ASN A 11 -16.85 6.41 -7.93
CA ASN A 11 -18.19 5.97 -7.53
C ASN A 11 -18.13 4.48 -7.17
N VAL A 12 -17.27 4.15 -6.20
CA VAL A 12 -16.98 2.78 -5.77
C VAL A 12 -17.42 2.65 -4.33
N ASP A 13 -18.10 1.55 -4.04
CA ASP A 13 -18.55 1.21 -2.69
C ASP A 13 -17.38 1.25 -1.69
N PRO A 14 -17.50 2.01 -0.58
CA PRO A 14 -16.48 2.05 0.49
C PRO A 14 -16.09 0.67 1.03
N VAL A 15 -16.98 -0.32 0.97
CA VAL A 15 -16.70 -1.71 1.38
C VAL A 15 -15.73 -2.39 0.41
N ARG A 16 -15.94 -2.21 -0.91
CA ARG A 16 -15.03 -2.75 -1.94
C ARG A 16 -13.64 -2.13 -1.86
N ILE A 17 -13.57 -0.89 -1.42
CA ILE A 17 -12.31 -0.17 -1.23
C ILE A 17 -11.57 -0.65 0.03
N ASP A 18 -12.30 -0.98 1.10
CA ASP A 18 -11.74 -1.63 2.29
C ASP A 18 -11.20 -3.04 1.97
N GLU A 19 -11.91 -3.81 1.15
CA GLU A 19 -11.45 -5.13 0.67
C GLU A 19 -10.20 -5.01 -0.20
N HIS A 20 -10.14 -4.02 -1.11
CA HIS A 20 -8.95 -3.74 -1.90
C HIS A 20 -7.76 -3.35 -1.01
N ALA A 21 -7.98 -2.51 0.00
CA ALA A 21 -6.94 -2.13 0.96
C ALA A 21 -6.36 -3.36 1.68
N LYS A 22 -7.20 -4.30 2.13
CA LYS A 22 -6.77 -5.56 2.76
C LYS A 22 -5.93 -6.44 1.81
N GLN A 23 -6.29 -6.49 0.53
CA GLN A 23 -5.49 -7.24 -0.46
C GLN A 23 -4.11 -6.60 -0.65
N VAL A 24 -4.04 -5.27 -0.73
CA VAL A 24 -2.78 -4.54 -0.83
C VAL A 24 -1.93 -4.71 0.43
N GLU A 25 -2.53 -4.67 1.61
CA GLU A 25 -1.85 -4.94 2.89
C GLU A 25 -1.22 -6.33 2.93
N LYS A 26 -1.93 -7.36 2.45
CA LYS A 26 -1.37 -8.73 2.37
C LYS A 26 -0.17 -8.80 1.41
N THR A 27 -0.25 -8.12 0.27
CA THR A 27 0.90 -8.05 -0.66
C THR A 27 2.06 -7.29 -0.03
N LEU A 28 1.78 -6.21 0.70
CA LEU A 28 2.77 -5.44 1.44
C LEU A 28 3.48 -6.28 2.52
N GLU A 29 2.75 -7.08 3.30
CA GLU A 29 3.31 -8.00 4.29
C GLU A 29 4.28 -9.02 3.66
N LEU A 30 3.93 -9.56 2.49
CA LEU A 30 4.80 -10.47 1.74
C LEU A 30 6.10 -9.76 1.30
N LEU A 31 5.99 -8.52 0.83
CA LEU A 31 7.16 -7.73 0.41
C LEU A 31 8.05 -7.38 1.62
N GLN A 32 7.47 -7.03 2.76
CA GLN A 32 8.20 -6.77 4.00
C GLN A 32 8.89 -8.02 4.54
N THR A 33 8.25 -9.19 4.40
CA THR A 33 8.84 -10.48 4.75
C THR A 33 10.04 -10.80 3.86
N ALA A 34 9.92 -10.59 2.55
CA ALA A 34 11.02 -10.76 1.60
C ALA A 34 12.19 -9.81 1.91
N LEU A 35 11.90 -8.57 2.27
CA LEU A 35 12.90 -7.57 2.65
C LEU A 35 13.62 -7.95 3.97
N SER A 36 12.88 -8.42 4.97
CA SER A 36 13.49 -8.90 6.23
C SER A 36 14.36 -10.13 6.01
N ALA A 37 13.95 -11.04 5.13
CA ALA A 37 14.72 -12.24 4.81
C ALA A 37 16.08 -11.91 4.19
N ASP A 38 16.17 -10.88 3.35
CA ASP A 38 17.45 -10.38 2.83
C ASP A 38 18.38 -9.91 3.95
N GLN A 39 17.85 -9.16 4.93
CA GLN A 39 18.65 -8.63 6.03
C GLN A 39 19.23 -9.71 6.94
N THR A 40 18.50 -10.81 7.13
CA THR A 40 18.90 -11.88 8.05
C THR A 40 19.65 -13.04 7.38
N ASN A 41 19.47 -13.24 6.08
CA ASN A 41 19.99 -14.41 5.35
C ASN A 41 20.92 -14.04 4.18
N ARG A 42 21.70 -12.95 4.31
CA ARG A 42 22.69 -12.61 3.27
C ARG A 42 23.69 -13.74 3.07
N ILE A 43 24.01 -13.99 1.79
CA ILE A 43 24.96 -15.02 1.43
C ILE A 43 26.36 -14.56 1.85
N LYS A 44 27.06 -15.43 2.56
CA LYS A 44 28.43 -15.19 2.99
C LYS A 44 29.39 -15.81 1.99
N SER A 45 30.60 -15.25 1.90
CA SER A 45 31.67 -15.83 1.07
C SER A 45 31.95 -17.30 1.42
N GLU A 46 31.82 -17.64 2.70
CA GLU A 46 31.94 -19.00 3.26
C GLU A 46 31.02 -20.02 2.56
N ASP A 47 29.82 -19.58 2.13
CA ASP A 47 28.79 -20.43 1.54
C ASP A 47 29.16 -20.92 0.13
N PHE A 48 30.11 -20.27 -0.54
CA PHE A 48 30.58 -20.64 -1.89
C PHE A 48 31.89 -21.44 -1.91
N GLY A 49 32.48 -21.70 -0.73
CA GLY A 49 33.77 -22.36 -0.61
C GLY A 49 34.95 -21.56 -1.19
N LEU A 50 36.16 -22.13 -1.12
CA LEU A 50 37.41 -21.42 -1.41
C LEU A 50 37.48 -20.78 -2.81
N ILE A 51 36.98 -21.49 -3.82
CA ILE A 51 36.98 -20.98 -5.21
C ILE A 51 35.99 -19.83 -5.35
N GLY A 52 34.81 -19.94 -4.74
CA GLY A 52 33.79 -18.91 -4.77
C GLY A 52 34.20 -17.64 -4.02
N ASP A 53 34.94 -17.78 -2.92
CA ASP A 53 35.57 -16.67 -2.20
C ASP A 53 36.65 -15.99 -3.05
N LEU A 54 37.51 -16.77 -3.72
CA LEU A 54 38.54 -16.27 -4.62
C LEU A 54 37.98 -15.44 -5.79
N VAL A 55 36.80 -15.80 -6.29
CA VAL A 55 36.13 -15.05 -7.38
C VAL A 55 35.03 -14.10 -6.88
N GLN A 56 34.89 -13.93 -5.55
CA GLN A 56 33.94 -13.02 -4.91
C GLN A 56 32.49 -13.22 -5.37
N LEU A 57 32.04 -14.48 -5.43
CA LEU A 57 30.67 -14.81 -5.83
C LEU A 57 29.62 -14.22 -4.88
N ASP A 58 29.95 -14.09 -3.60
CA ASP A 58 29.12 -13.43 -2.60
C ASP A 58 28.86 -11.97 -2.96
N ALA A 59 29.88 -11.23 -3.40
CA ALA A 59 29.73 -9.84 -3.80
C ALA A 59 28.78 -9.69 -5.01
N TRP A 60 28.87 -10.60 -5.98
CA TRP A 60 27.99 -10.58 -7.16
C TRP A 60 26.55 -10.92 -6.80
N CYS A 61 26.34 -11.97 -6.01
CA CYS A 61 25.01 -12.36 -5.55
C CYS A 61 24.39 -11.29 -4.65
N ASN A 62 25.15 -10.71 -3.72
CA ASN A 62 24.66 -9.66 -2.84
C ASN A 62 24.40 -8.35 -3.60
N THR A 63 25.16 -8.03 -4.65
CA THR A 63 24.84 -6.87 -5.52
C THR A 63 23.52 -7.05 -6.27
N ALA A 64 23.23 -8.28 -6.73
CA ALA A 64 21.94 -8.58 -7.35
C ALA A 64 20.80 -8.53 -6.33
N ALA A 65 21.03 -9.03 -5.11
CA ALA A 65 20.10 -8.96 -4.00
C ALA A 65 19.83 -7.50 -3.59
N ASP A 66 20.84 -6.64 -3.50
CA ASP A 66 20.69 -5.20 -3.20
C ASP A 66 19.75 -4.50 -4.19
N LYS A 67 19.87 -4.79 -5.49
CA LYS A 67 18.97 -4.23 -6.51
C LYS A 67 17.53 -4.73 -6.34
N ALA A 68 17.36 -6.01 -6.01
CA ALA A 68 16.05 -6.57 -5.72
C ALA A 68 15.44 -5.93 -4.46
N VAL A 69 16.25 -5.71 -3.43
CA VAL A 69 15.88 -5.03 -2.19
C VAL A 69 15.44 -3.60 -2.41
N GLU A 70 16.15 -2.82 -3.22
CA GLU A 70 15.75 -1.45 -3.55
C GLU A 70 14.41 -1.41 -4.29
N ALA A 71 14.18 -2.35 -5.22
CA ALA A 71 12.87 -2.49 -5.88
C ALA A 71 11.76 -2.90 -4.89
N LEU A 72 12.07 -3.80 -3.95
CA LEU A 72 11.13 -4.22 -2.90
C LEU A 72 10.79 -3.06 -1.95
N LYS A 73 11.78 -2.26 -1.52
CA LYS A 73 11.56 -1.06 -0.69
C LYS A 73 10.66 -0.05 -1.40
N ALA A 74 10.94 0.25 -2.67
CA ALA A 74 10.11 1.16 -3.46
C ALA A 74 8.67 0.65 -3.60
N ALA A 75 8.48 -0.67 -3.76
CA ALA A 75 7.15 -1.28 -3.81
C ALA A 75 6.43 -1.22 -2.44
N VAL A 76 7.15 -1.42 -1.33
CA VAL A 76 6.61 -1.29 0.04
C VAL A 76 6.19 0.17 0.31
N ASP A 77 7.01 1.15 -0.04
CA ASP A 77 6.72 2.56 0.16
C ASP A 77 5.52 3.01 -0.68
N ALA A 78 5.46 2.60 -1.95
CA ALA A 78 4.31 2.86 -2.81
C ALA A 78 3.03 2.16 -2.29
N GLY A 79 3.16 0.94 -1.76
CA GLY A 79 2.07 0.20 -1.14
C GLY A 79 1.51 0.89 0.10
N ASN A 80 2.38 1.32 1.02
CA ASN A 80 2.02 2.10 2.21
C ASN A 80 1.26 3.38 1.83
N TYR A 81 1.81 4.16 0.89
CA TYR A 81 1.19 5.39 0.42
C TYR A 81 -0.19 5.14 -0.21
N HIS A 82 -0.33 4.07 -0.99
CA HIS A 82 -1.60 3.69 -1.61
C HIS A 82 -2.65 3.29 -0.57
N VAL A 83 -2.29 2.44 0.40
CA VAL A 83 -3.18 2.02 1.49
C VAL A 83 -3.65 3.23 2.31
N ASP A 84 -2.74 4.12 2.70
CA ASP A 84 -3.07 5.32 3.47
C ASP A 84 -4.00 6.25 2.70
N THR A 85 -3.71 6.47 1.42
CA THR A 85 -4.56 7.30 0.54
C THR A 85 -5.96 6.70 0.39
N VAL A 86 -6.04 5.39 0.21
CA VAL A 86 -7.31 4.66 0.09
C VAL A 86 -8.12 4.75 1.39
N ARG A 87 -7.48 4.54 2.54
CA ARG A 87 -8.12 4.66 3.86
C ARG A 87 -8.64 6.07 4.11
N ALA A 88 -7.83 7.10 3.81
CA ALA A 88 -8.23 8.49 3.96
C ALA A 88 -9.42 8.85 3.07
N TRP A 89 -9.42 8.38 1.82
CA TRP A 89 -10.55 8.55 0.91
C TRP A 89 -11.82 7.88 1.44
N ALA A 90 -11.71 6.63 1.92
CA ALA A 90 -12.86 5.87 2.43
C ALA A 90 -13.47 6.53 3.68
N GLN A 91 -12.61 7.05 4.57
CA GLN A 91 -13.06 7.77 5.76
C GLN A 91 -13.80 9.07 5.40
N ALA A 92 -13.27 9.87 4.48
CA ALA A 92 -13.94 11.08 4.01
C ALA A 92 -15.31 10.78 3.39
N ARG A 93 -15.41 9.73 2.57
CA ARG A 93 -16.67 9.34 1.91
C ARG A 93 -17.74 8.84 2.89
N ARG A 94 -17.35 8.07 3.91
CA ARG A 94 -18.28 7.62 4.96
C ARG A 94 -18.87 8.80 5.74
N VAL A 95 -18.02 9.77 6.10
CA VAL A 95 -18.45 11.00 6.79
C VAL A 95 -19.44 11.78 5.92
N ASP A 96 -19.19 11.92 4.62
CA ASP A 96 -20.11 12.60 3.71
C ASP A 96 -21.48 11.90 3.64
N ASP A 97 -21.52 10.58 3.46
CA ASP A 97 -22.76 9.81 3.33
C ASP A 97 -23.57 9.75 4.63
N GLU A 98 -22.91 9.63 5.79
CA GLU A 98 -23.58 9.68 7.10
C GLU A 98 -24.09 11.09 7.40
N SER A 99 -23.29 12.13 7.13
CA SER A 99 -23.70 13.53 7.31
C SER A 99 -24.88 13.89 6.40
N ALA A 100 -24.88 13.39 5.16
CA ALA A 100 -25.99 13.59 4.23
C ALA A 100 -27.27 12.89 4.71
N LYS A 101 -27.18 11.66 5.22
CA LYS A 101 -28.32 10.95 5.82
C LYS A 101 -28.88 11.68 7.05
N ASP A 102 -28.00 12.16 7.94
CA ASP A 102 -28.41 12.92 9.12
C ASP A 102 -29.13 14.22 8.74
N LEU A 103 -28.60 14.97 7.78
CA LEU A 103 -29.23 16.19 7.27
C LEU A 103 -30.61 15.92 6.62
N VAL A 104 -30.74 14.83 5.85
CA VAL A 104 -32.03 14.42 5.27
C VAL A 104 -33.02 14.02 6.35
N ASN A 105 -32.60 13.26 7.36
CA ASN A 105 -33.45 12.86 8.48
C ASN A 105 -33.94 14.08 9.29
N ARG A 106 -33.04 15.02 9.58
CA ARG A 106 -33.38 16.28 10.24
C ARG A 106 -34.32 17.14 9.40
N ALA A 107 -34.08 17.24 8.09
CA ALA A 107 -34.97 17.96 7.18
C ALA A 107 -36.37 17.30 7.08
N GLY A 108 -36.45 15.98 7.17
CA GLY A 108 -37.71 15.23 7.23
C GLY A 108 -38.50 15.46 8.52
N GLN A 109 -37.82 15.60 9.66
CA GLN A 109 -38.44 15.89 10.96
C GLN A 109 -39.04 17.30 11.03
N VAL A 110 -38.43 18.29 10.36
CA VAL A 110 -38.93 19.67 10.33
C VAL A 110 -40.17 19.83 9.42
N LYS A 111 -40.39 18.92 8.47
CA LYS A 111 -41.50 19.00 7.51
C LYS A 111 -42.81 18.34 7.99
N HIS A 112 -42.76 17.63 9.12
CA HIS A 112 -43.91 16.95 9.74
C HIS A 112 -44.28 17.51 11.13
N GLY A 113 -43.68 18.63 11.53
CA GLY A 113 -44.03 19.39 12.75
C GLY A 113 -44.94 20.57 12.44
#